data_AF-A0A925S6U2-F1
#
_entry.id   AF-A0A925S6U2-F1
#
_cell.length_a   1.000
_cell.length_b   1.000
_cell.length_c   1.000
_cell.angle_alpha   90.00
_cell.angle_beta   90.00
_cell.angle_gamma   90.00
#
_symmetry.space_group_name_H-M   'P 1'
#
loop_
_entity.id
_entity.type
_entity.pdbx_description
1 polymer ?
#
loop_
_entity_poly.entity_id
_entity_poly.type
_entity_poly.pdbx_seq_one_letter_code
_entity_poly.pdbx_strand_id
1 'polypeptide(L)'
;MNNRHVLMGASLLLTLFVWQSMLGTMALAVGFIIMLAIHEAGHWLAAKQLGLPVSAPIFTPLGAMIIMPTLPKSAKEEAYIGIAGPVLGTVGAVAGFVLGVLLGVKDLVYVSQMAFMLNLFNLIPLAPLDGGRISMVISRHLWVLGAPLLAWVVWSSGFSPMTVLVSVLIGWQAFQDIAMRKQMAQFNPQYFQPTFAVRASYTAVYVGLAAFLAWAFFVPAQFAGLLINIFG
;
A
#
# COMPACT_ATOMS: atom_id res chain seq x y z
N MET A 1 -4.41 31.80 10.26
CA MET A 1 -4.09 30.38 10.51
C MET A 1 -4.40 29.59 9.26
N ASN A 2 -3.48 28.74 8.82
CA ASN A 2 -3.50 28.14 7.48
C ASN A 2 -4.63 27.10 7.35
N ASN A 3 -5.65 27.35 6.52
CA ASN A 3 -6.85 26.50 6.35
C ASN A 3 -6.51 25.01 6.08
N ARG A 4 -5.33 24.75 5.51
CA ARG A 4 -4.83 23.40 5.24
C ARG A 4 -4.69 22.53 6.49
N HIS A 5 -4.21 23.07 7.60
CA HIS A 5 -4.05 22.27 8.83
C HIS A 5 -5.39 21.90 9.45
N VAL A 6 -6.37 22.80 9.37
CA VAL A 6 -7.75 22.55 9.83
C VAL A 6 -8.39 21.45 9.00
N LEU A 7 -8.22 21.49 7.67
CA LEU A 7 -8.75 20.46 6.77
C LEU A 7 -8.11 19.09 7.00
N MET A 8 -6.78 19.03 7.23
CA MET A 8 -6.08 17.77 7.56
C MET A 8 -6.52 17.21 8.92
N GLY A 9 -6.74 18.06 9.92
CA GLY A 9 -7.27 17.63 11.21
C GLY A 9 -8.70 17.08 11.08
N ALA A 10 -9.56 17.78 10.35
CA ALA A 10 -10.92 17.34 10.09
C ALA A 10 -10.96 16.02 9.29
N SER A 11 -10.08 15.84 8.30
CA SER A 11 -10.01 14.61 7.51
C SER A 11 -9.55 13.42 8.35
N LEU A 12 -8.58 13.61 9.25
CA LEU A 12 -8.14 12.59 10.19
C LEU A 12 -9.26 12.19 11.16
N LEU A 13 -9.99 13.16 11.71
CA LEU A 13 -11.12 12.89 12.61
C LEU A 13 -12.25 12.14 11.89
N LEU A 14 -12.57 12.53 10.65
CA LEU A 14 -13.54 11.81 9.83
C LEU A 14 -13.07 10.38 9.52
N THR A 15 -11.79 10.21 9.22
CA THR A 15 -11.18 8.90 8.97
C THR A 15 -11.28 8.02 10.21
N LEU A 16 -10.93 8.54 11.39
CA LEU A 16 -11.09 7.86 12.68
C LEU A 16 -12.55 7.44 12.91
N PHE A 17 -13.51 8.33 12.69
CA PHE A 17 -14.92 8.04 12.87
C PHE A 17 -15.42 6.92 11.95
N VAL A 18 -15.05 6.96 10.66
CA VAL A 18 -15.44 5.91 9.70
C VAL A 18 -14.84 4.57 10.09
N TRP A 19 -13.54 4.51 10.37
CA TRP A 19 -12.89 3.26 10.75
C TRP A 19 -13.34 2.73 12.11
N GLN A 20 -13.63 3.60 13.08
CA GLN A 20 -14.26 3.19 14.34
C GLN A 20 -15.64 2.56 14.08
N SER A 21 -16.44 3.17 13.20
CA SER A 21 -17.77 2.64 12.86
C SER A 21 -17.69 1.28 12.17
N MET A 22 -16.67 1.05 11.36
CA MET A 22 -16.45 -0.21 10.65
C MET A 22 -15.82 -1.31 11.54
N LEU A 23 -14.87 -0.94 12.40
CA LEU A 23 -14.10 -1.88 13.23
C LEU A 23 -14.70 -2.07 14.64
N GLY A 24 -15.68 -1.24 15.01
CA GLY A 24 -16.41 -1.34 16.27
C GLY A 24 -15.75 -0.67 17.47
N THR A 25 -14.42 -0.48 17.48
CA THR A 25 -13.71 0.15 18.61
C THR A 25 -12.74 1.25 18.16
N MET A 26 -12.52 2.22 19.05
CA MET A 26 -11.54 3.29 18.83
C MET A 26 -10.10 2.74 18.80
N ALA A 27 -9.81 1.73 19.61
CA ALA A 27 -8.48 1.12 19.66
C ALA A 27 -8.10 0.49 18.30
N LEU A 28 -9.03 -0.23 17.67
CA LEU A 28 -8.84 -0.81 16.35
C LEU A 28 -8.69 0.26 15.26
N ALA A 29 -9.50 1.32 15.30
CA ALA A 29 -9.41 2.43 14.35
C ALA A 29 -8.05 3.16 14.45
N VAL A 30 -7.61 3.48 15.68
CA VAL A 30 -6.31 4.12 15.92
C VAL A 30 -5.18 3.20 15.48
N GLY A 31 -5.23 1.92 15.85
CA GLY A 31 -4.23 0.94 15.43
C GLY A 31 -4.13 0.82 13.91
N PHE A 32 -5.26 0.77 13.22
CA PHE A 32 -5.30 0.72 11.75
C PHE A 32 -4.71 1.99 11.11
N ILE A 33 -5.02 3.17 11.64
CA ILE A 33 -4.43 4.44 11.17
C ILE A 33 -2.93 4.47 11.42
N ILE A 34 -2.43 3.93 12.53
CA ILE A 34 -0.99 3.80 12.79
C ILE A 34 -0.34 2.90 11.73
N MET A 35 -0.95 1.76 11.38
CA MET A 35 -0.43 0.88 10.33
C MET A 35 -0.42 1.55 8.95
N LEU A 36 -1.48 2.28 8.61
CA LEU A 36 -1.51 3.14 7.42
C LEU A 36 -0.39 4.20 7.44
N ALA A 37 -0.17 4.85 8.59
CA ALA A 37 0.86 5.86 8.73
C ALA A 37 2.27 5.27 8.54
N ILE A 38 2.53 4.07 9.06
CA ILE A 38 3.80 3.35 8.88
C ILE A 38 4.01 3.01 7.39
N HIS A 39 2.96 2.56 6.70
CA HIS A 39 3.01 2.31 5.26
C HIS A 39 3.34 3.60 4.49
N GLU A 40 2.60 4.68 4.70
CA GLU A 40 2.86 5.97 4.02
C GLU A 40 4.23 6.57 4.37
N ALA A 41 4.71 6.35 5.60
CA ALA A 41 6.06 6.76 5.99
C ALA A 41 7.13 6.11 5.10
N GLY A 42 6.91 4.89 4.60
CA GLY A 42 7.81 4.21 3.67
C GLY A 42 7.94 4.97 2.36
N HIS A 43 6.80 5.33 1.75
CA HIS A 43 6.79 6.16 0.55
C HIS A 43 7.41 7.54 0.78
N TRP A 44 7.07 8.16 1.90
CA TRP A 44 7.56 9.48 2.27
C TRP A 44 9.09 9.49 2.42
N LEU A 45 9.65 8.52 3.15
CA LEU A 45 11.09 8.37 3.35
C LEU A 45 11.80 8.13 2.02
N ALA A 46 11.28 7.25 1.17
CA ALA A 46 11.86 6.97 -0.15
C ALA A 46 11.85 8.21 -1.05
N ALA A 47 10.75 8.96 -1.08
CA ALA A 47 10.66 10.20 -1.85
C ALA A 47 11.66 11.25 -1.34
N LYS A 48 11.82 11.38 -0.01
CA LYS A 48 12.82 12.28 0.60
C LYS A 48 14.25 11.88 0.26
N GLN A 49 14.58 10.59 0.28
CA GLN A 49 15.91 10.09 -0.09
C GLN A 49 16.25 10.38 -1.56
N LEU A 50 15.25 10.39 -2.44
CA LEU A 50 15.40 10.78 -3.84
C LEU A 50 15.41 12.32 -4.06
N GLY A 51 15.30 13.11 -2.99
CA GLY A 51 15.26 14.57 -3.07
C GLY A 51 13.98 15.14 -3.67
N LEU A 52 12.90 14.35 -3.72
CA LEU A 52 11.62 14.79 -4.28
C LEU A 52 10.80 15.60 -3.26
N PRO A 53 10.11 16.68 -3.70
CA PRO A 53 9.17 17.37 -2.85
C PRO A 53 7.99 16.45 -2.54
N VAL A 54 7.70 16.27 -1.25
CA VAL A 54 6.65 15.37 -0.77
C VAL A 54 5.94 15.98 0.44
N SER A 55 4.61 15.87 0.49
CA SER A 55 3.80 16.32 1.62
C SER A 55 3.88 15.36 2.81
N ALA A 56 3.40 15.80 3.98
CA ALA A 56 3.01 14.85 5.02
C ALA A 56 1.86 13.95 4.52
N PRO A 57 1.71 12.73 5.07
CA PRO A 57 0.58 11.85 4.76
C PRO A 57 -0.76 12.55 5.05
N ILE A 58 -1.70 12.38 4.13
CA ILE A 58 -3.08 12.85 4.28
C ILE A 58 -3.97 11.62 4.44
N PHE A 59 -4.72 11.59 5.54
CA PHE A 59 -5.65 10.50 5.85
C PHE A 59 -7.05 10.84 5.38
N THR A 60 -7.67 9.87 4.74
CA THR A 60 -9.05 9.91 4.25
C THR A 60 -9.78 8.62 4.65
N PRO A 61 -11.12 8.61 4.66
CA PRO A 61 -11.89 7.39 4.89
C PRO A 61 -11.56 6.24 3.93
N LEU A 62 -11.00 6.54 2.75
CA LEU A 62 -10.65 5.55 1.73
C LEU A 62 -9.22 5.01 1.85
N GLY A 63 -8.40 5.60 2.73
CA GLY A 63 -6.98 5.28 2.85
C GLY A 63 -6.14 6.52 3.15
N ALA A 64 -4.83 6.39 3.01
CA ALA A 64 -3.90 7.50 3.16
C ALA A 64 -3.15 7.74 1.84
N MET A 65 -2.60 8.94 1.68
CA MET A 65 -1.79 9.28 0.52
C MET A 65 -0.78 10.39 0.83
N ILE A 66 0.37 10.32 0.17
CA ILE A 66 1.32 11.44 0.05
C ILE A 66 1.12 12.19 -1.27
N ILE A 67 1.31 13.50 -1.26
CA ILE A 67 1.30 14.33 -2.47
C ILE A 67 2.73 14.55 -2.92
N MET A 68 3.01 14.20 -4.17
CA MET A 68 4.31 14.37 -4.81
C MET A 68 4.13 15.19 -6.11
N PRO A 69 4.37 16.51 -6.08
CA PRO A 69 4.12 17.39 -7.22
C PRO A 69 5.02 17.12 -8.43
N THR A 70 6.16 16.48 -8.19
CA THR A 70 7.16 16.17 -9.21
C THR A 70 7.19 14.67 -9.43
N LEU A 71 7.04 14.25 -10.68
CA LEU A 71 7.18 12.84 -11.04
C LEU A 71 8.64 12.37 -10.84
N PRO A 72 8.86 11.10 -10.46
CA PRO A 72 10.19 10.50 -10.46
C PRO A 72 10.88 10.62 -11.83
N LYS A 73 12.21 10.55 -11.88
CA LYS A 73 12.96 10.69 -13.14
C LYS A 73 13.00 9.41 -13.96
N SER A 74 12.73 8.26 -13.34
CA SER A 74 12.76 6.94 -13.98
C SER A 74 11.79 5.96 -13.36
N ALA A 75 11.42 4.91 -14.09
CA ALA A 75 10.62 3.81 -13.56
C ALA A 75 11.28 3.11 -12.36
N LYS A 76 12.61 3.14 -12.26
CA LYS A 76 13.36 2.62 -11.10
C LYS A 76 13.09 3.45 -9.85
N GLU A 77 13.14 4.77 -9.95
CA GLU A 77 12.82 5.66 -8.82
C GLU A 77 11.36 5.54 -8.42
N GLU A 78 10.45 5.45 -9.39
CA GLU A 78 9.03 5.23 -9.12
C GLU A 78 8.78 3.89 -8.40
N ALA A 79 9.41 2.81 -8.85
CA ALA A 79 9.32 1.51 -8.19
C ALA A 79 9.98 1.51 -6.81
N TYR A 80 11.07 2.26 -6.61
CA TYR A 80 11.71 2.43 -5.30
C TYR A 80 10.75 3.05 -4.29
N ILE A 81 10.03 4.11 -4.68
CA ILE A 81 9.02 4.72 -3.83
C ILE A 81 7.86 3.74 -3.63
N GLY A 82 7.36 3.13 -4.70
CA GLY A 82 6.23 2.19 -4.65
C GLY A 82 6.47 1.00 -3.72
N ILE A 83 7.66 0.38 -3.73
CA ILE A 83 7.95 -0.77 -2.87
C ILE A 83 8.19 -0.37 -1.41
N ALA A 84 8.64 0.86 -1.13
CA ALA A 84 9.01 1.29 0.20
C ALA A 84 7.85 1.30 1.20
N GLY A 85 6.63 1.64 0.75
CA GLY A 85 5.43 1.61 1.59
C GLY A 85 5.06 0.20 2.05
N PRO A 86 4.81 -0.75 1.12
CA PRO A 86 4.58 -2.15 1.45
C PRO A 86 5.69 -2.77 2.31
N VAL A 87 6.96 -2.44 2.06
CA VAL A 87 8.08 -2.94 2.89
C VAL A 87 8.00 -2.42 4.31
N LEU A 88 7.88 -1.10 4.51
CA LEU A 88 7.84 -0.52 5.86
C LEU A 88 6.54 -0.89 6.59
N GLY A 89 5.42 -0.91 5.87
CA GLY A 89 4.14 -1.42 6.37
C GLY A 89 4.21 -2.88 6.80
N THR A 90 4.96 -3.72 6.07
CA THR A 90 5.18 -5.13 6.45
C THR A 90 6.00 -5.22 7.72
N VAL A 91 7.06 -4.42 7.87
CA VAL A 91 7.84 -4.34 9.12
C VAL A 91 6.95 -3.94 10.29
N GLY A 92 6.11 -2.92 10.12
CA GLY A 92 5.13 -2.50 11.12
C GLY A 92 4.14 -3.61 11.49
N ALA A 93 3.61 -4.32 10.49
CA ALA A 93 2.68 -5.42 10.69
C ALA A 93 3.33 -6.60 11.44
N VAL A 94 4.55 -7.00 11.09
CA VAL A 94 5.29 -8.05 11.81
C VAL A 94 5.55 -7.64 13.25
N ALA A 95 6.05 -6.42 13.48
CA ALA A 95 6.34 -5.93 14.82
C ALA A 95 5.07 -5.86 15.68
N GLY A 96 3.98 -5.32 15.14
CA GLY A 96 2.69 -5.30 15.81
C GLY A 96 2.16 -6.70 16.12
N PHE A 97 2.27 -7.63 15.17
CA PHE A 97 1.78 -9.00 15.35
C PHE A 97 2.56 -9.72 16.46
N VAL A 98 3.91 -9.63 16.44
CA VAL A 98 4.78 -10.21 17.48
C VAL A 98 4.44 -9.63 18.85
N LEU A 99 4.37 -8.30 18.98
CA LEU A 99 4.03 -7.65 20.24
C LEU A 99 2.63 -8.03 20.71
N GLY A 100 1.66 -8.12 19.80
CA GLY A 100 0.30 -8.53 20.11
C GLY A 100 0.22 -9.95 20.66
N VAL A 101 0.99 -10.88 20.08
CA VAL A 101 1.08 -12.27 20.57
C VAL A 101 1.77 -12.34 21.93
N LEU A 102 2.94 -11.71 22.08
CA LEU A 102 3.74 -11.76 23.32
C LEU A 102 3.01 -11.11 24.51
N LEU A 103 2.28 -10.03 24.27
CA LEU A 103 1.55 -9.29 25.31
C LEU A 103 0.10 -9.78 25.50
N GLY A 104 -0.37 -10.73 24.68
CA GLY A 104 -1.76 -11.19 24.70
C GLY A 104 -2.79 -10.14 24.26
N VAL A 105 -2.37 -9.12 23.50
CA VAL A 105 -3.23 -8.01 23.05
C VAL A 105 -3.87 -8.37 21.71
N LYS A 106 -5.07 -8.96 21.76
CA LYS A 106 -5.82 -9.43 20.58
C LYS A 106 -6.07 -8.34 19.53
N ASP A 107 -6.39 -7.13 19.97
CA ASP A 107 -6.65 -5.99 19.07
C ASP A 107 -5.43 -5.65 18.21
N LEU A 108 -4.22 -5.74 18.78
CA LEU A 108 -2.98 -5.46 18.08
C LEU A 108 -2.64 -6.56 17.05
N VAL A 109 -2.91 -7.83 17.40
CA VAL A 109 -2.82 -8.95 16.45
C VAL A 109 -3.77 -8.74 15.27
N TYR A 110 -5.02 -8.36 15.54
CA TYR A 110 -6.03 -8.11 14.52
C TYR A 110 -5.66 -6.95 13.60
N VAL A 111 -5.25 -5.81 14.14
CA VAL A 111 -4.78 -4.65 13.36
C VAL A 111 -3.57 -5.01 12.51
N SER A 112 -2.65 -5.83 13.02
CA SER A 112 -1.48 -6.28 12.27
C SER A 112 -1.84 -7.21 11.12
N GLN A 113 -2.86 -8.06 11.30
CA GLN A 113 -3.43 -8.88 10.22
C GLN A 113 -4.08 -8.02 9.13
N MET A 114 -4.81 -6.98 9.52
CA MET A 114 -5.31 -5.99 8.56
C MET A 114 -4.18 -5.27 7.82
N ALA A 115 -3.06 -4.99 8.49
CA ALA A 115 -1.90 -4.38 7.86
C ALA A 115 -1.24 -5.31 6.83
N PHE A 116 -1.14 -6.62 7.10
CA PHE A 116 -0.69 -7.59 6.09
C PHE A 116 -1.60 -7.58 4.86
N MET A 117 -2.92 -7.62 5.08
CA MET A 117 -3.92 -7.51 3.99
C MET A 117 -3.75 -6.23 3.18
N LEU A 118 -3.59 -5.09 3.87
CA LEU A 118 -3.43 -3.77 3.25
C LEU A 118 -2.19 -3.72 2.36
N ASN A 119 -1.05 -4.16 2.88
CA ASN A 119 0.19 -4.19 2.12
C ASN A 119 0.07 -5.13 0.91
N LEU A 120 -0.56 -6.30 1.08
CA LEU A 120 -0.78 -7.26 0.00
C LEU A 120 -1.71 -6.70 -1.08
N PHE A 121 -2.79 -6.02 -0.69
CA PHE A 121 -3.72 -5.38 -1.60
C PHE A 121 -3.03 -4.27 -2.39
N ASN A 122 -2.20 -3.46 -1.74
CA ASN A 122 -1.41 -2.42 -2.41
C ASN A 122 -0.38 -3.00 -3.39
N LEU A 123 0.01 -4.27 -3.29
CA LEU A 123 0.86 -4.91 -4.28
C LEU A 123 0.12 -5.31 -5.56
N ILE A 124 -1.20 -5.19 -5.69
CA ILE A 124 -1.89 -5.48 -6.97
C ILE A 124 -1.30 -4.57 -8.07
N PRO A 125 -0.89 -5.10 -9.24
CA PRO A 125 -0.17 -4.34 -10.26
C PRO A 125 -1.12 -3.45 -11.09
N LEU A 126 -1.79 -2.51 -10.44
CA LEU A 126 -2.77 -1.61 -11.02
C LEU A 126 -2.75 -0.27 -10.29
N ALA A 127 -2.59 0.85 -11.01
CA ALA A 127 -2.72 2.17 -10.39
C ALA A 127 -4.16 2.36 -9.84
N PRO A 128 -4.36 3.11 -8.75
CA PRO A 128 -3.39 3.91 -8.00
C PRO A 128 -2.60 3.13 -6.93
N LEU A 129 -2.74 1.81 -6.87
CA LEU A 129 -2.05 0.96 -5.91
C LEU A 129 -0.54 0.93 -6.17
N ASP A 130 0.24 0.65 -5.15
CA ASP A 130 1.71 0.65 -5.22
C ASP A 130 2.27 -0.34 -6.24
N GLY A 131 1.64 -1.49 -6.39
CA GLY A 131 1.96 -2.47 -7.42
C GLY A 131 1.90 -1.87 -8.82
N GLY A 132 1.02 -0.91 -9.06
CA GLY A 132 0.98 -0.12 -10.29
C GLY A 132 2.30 0.62 -10.53
N ARG A 133 2.83 1.29 -9.50
CA ARG A 133 4.11 2.04 -9.56
C ARG A 133 5.31 1.09 -9.70
N ILE A 134 5.32 0.00 -8.94
CA ILE A 134 6.37 -1.04 -8.99
C ILE A 134 6.39 -1.71 -10.36
N SER A 135 5.22 -2.00 -10.93
CA SER A 135 5.11 -2.68 -12.22
C SER A 135 5.81 -1.94 -13.36
N MET A 136 6.01 -0.63 -13.24
CA MET A 136 6.64 0.18 -14.29
C MET A 136 8.09 -0.19 -14.56
N VAL A 137 8.82 -0.65 -13.54
CA VAL A 137 10.18 -1.14 -13.71
C VAL A 137 10.20 -2.56 -14.30
N ILE A 138 9.19 -3.39 -13.99
CA ILE A 138 9.10 -4.79 -14.44
C ILE A 138 8.53 -4.86 -15.87
N SER A 139 7.30 -4.41 -16.04
CA SER A 139 6.59 -4.27 -17.31
C SER A 139 5.36 -3.37 -17.15
N ARG A 140 5.26 -2.34 -17.99
CA ARG A 140 4.12 -1.41 -18.03
C ARG A 140 2.77 -2.07 -18.36
N HIS A 141 2.75 -3.33 -18.82
CA HIS A 141 1.53 -4.04 -19.21
C HIS A 141 1.03 -5.00 -18.13
N LEU A 142 1.67 -5.05 -16.95
CA LEU A 142 1.23 -5.92 -15.84
C LEU A 142 -0.17 -5.58 -15.32
N TRP A 143 -0.72 -4.41 -15.65
CA TRP A 143 -2.12 -4.07 -15.39
C TRP A 143 -3.11 -5.08 -15.99
N VAL A 144 -2.73 -5.80 -17.05
CA VAL A 144 -3.54 -6.87 -17.66
C VAL A 144 -3.74 -8.03 -16.66
N LEU A 145 -2.80 -8.25 -15.74
CA LEU A 145 -2.94 -9.19 -14.63
C LEU A 145 -3.58 -8.51 -13.40
N GLY A 146 -3.25 -7.24 -13.16
CA GLY A 146 -3.75 -6.47 -12.03
C GLY A 146 -5.27 -6.25 -12.05
N ALA A 147 -5.85 -5.95 -13.21
CA ALA A 147 -7.29 -5.70 -13.33
C ALA A 147 -8.16 -6.96 -13.04
N PRO A 148 -7.88 -8.15 -13.63
CA PRO A 148 -8.58 -9.37 -13.25
C PRO A 148 -8.36 -9.75 -11.78
N LEU A 149 -7.15 -9.54 -11.23
CA LEU A 149 -6.87 -9.80 -9.82
C LEU A 149 -7.71 -8.92 -8.90
N LEU A 150 -7.80 -7.61 -9.20
CA LEU A 150 -8.66 -6.71 -8.45
C LEU A 150 -10.13 -7.13 -8.55
N ALA A 151 -10.61 -7.49 -9.74
CA ALA A 151 -11.98 -7.96 -9.92
C ALA A 151 -12.28 -9.22 -9.08
N TRP A 152 -11.32 -10.15 -8.99
CA TRP A 152 -11.43 -11.33 -8.14
C TRP A 152 -11.44 -10.98 -6.64
N VAL A 153 -10.60 -10.04 -6.20
CA VAL A 153 -10.61 -9.55 -4.80
C VAL A 153 -11.95 -8.90 -4.45
N VAL A 154 -12.49 -8.06 -5.33
CA VAL A 154 -13.79 -7.39 -5.12
C VAL A 154 -14.93 -8.41 -5.07
N TRP A 155 -14.91 -9.38 -5.98
CA TRP A 155 -15.89 -10.48 -5.99
C TRP A 155 -15.84 -11.30 -4.70
N SER A 156 -14.65 -11.68 -4.24
CA SER A 156 -14.47 -12.49 -3.03
C SER A 156 -14.76 -11.73 -1.73
N SER A 157 -14.57 -10.41 -1.71
CA SER A 157 -14.86 -9.55 -0.54
C SER A 157 -16.35 -9.24 -0.37
N GLY A 158 -17.18 -9.57 -1.37
CA GLY A 158 -18.60 -9.26 -1.40
C GLY A 158 -18.92 -7.84 -1.89
N PHE A 159 -20.16 -7.69 -2.36
CA PHE A 159 -20.68 -6.42 -2.87
C PHE A 159 -21.23 -5.57 -1.73
N SER A 160 -20.59 -4.44 -1.48
CA SER A 160 -21.08 -3.37 -0.60
C SER A 160 -20.97 -2.04 -1.35
N PRO A 161 -21.75 -1.01 -0.98
CA PRO A 161 -21.60 0.32 -1.58
C PRO A 161 -20.16 0.84 -1.51
N MET A 162 -19.44 0.51 -0.43
CA MET A 162 -18.03 0.88 -0.24
C MET A 162 -17.11 0.13 -1.20
N THR A 163 -17.25 -1.19 -1.36
CA THR A 163 -16.41 -1.97 -2.28
C THR A 163 -16.65 -1.56 -3.73
N VAL A 164 -17.91 -1.25 -4.11
CA VAL A 164 -18.23 -0.70 -5.43
C VAL A 164 -17.59 0.67 -5.62
N LEU A 165 -17.75 1.59 -4.66
CA LEU A 165 -17.17 2.93 -4.72
C LEU A 165 -15.64 2.88 -4.90
N VAL A 166 -14.95 2.12 -4.04
CA VAL A 166 -13.49 1.95 -4.09
C VAL A 166 -13.06 1.35 -5.43
N SER A 167 -13.77 0.33 -5.93
CA SER A 167 -13.46 -0.30 -7.22
C SER A 167 -13.61 0.64 -8.40
N VAL A 168 -14.65 1.46 -8.41
CA VAL A 168 -14.87 2.48 -9.45
C VAL A 168 -13.76 3.53 -9.41
N LEU A 169 -13.38 3.99 -8.21
CA LEU A 169 -12.31 4.98 -8.04
C LEU A 169 -10.95 4.43 -8.49
N ILE A 170 -10.63 3.18 -8.12
CA ILE A 170 -9.40 2.51 -8.58
C ILE A 170 -9.42 2.33 -10.09
N GLY A 171 -10.51 1.80 -10.66
CA GLY A 171 -10.63 1.57 -12.10
C GLY A 171 -10.52 2.87 -12.92
N TRP A 172 -11.13 3.95 -12.44
CA TRP A 172 -11.03 5.26 -13.08
C TRP A 172 -9.60 5.80 -13.06
N GLN A 173 -8.92 5.74 -11.91
CA GLN A 173 -7.52 6.18 -11.79
C GLN A 173 -6.57 5.29 -12.60
N ALA A 174 -6.80 3.97 -12.63
CA ALA A 174 -6.06 3.04 -13.46
C ALA A 174 -6.14 3.41 -14.94
N PHE A 175 -7.35 3.72 -15.43
CA PHE A 175 -7.57 4.13 -16.81
C PHE A 175 -6.79 5.41 -17.16
N GLN A 176 -6.85 6.42 -16.28
CA GLN A 176 -6.11 7.67 -16.46
C GLN A 176 -4.59 7.44 -16.47
N ASP A 177 -4.08 6.62 -15.55
CA ASP A 177 -2.66 6.30 -15.45
C ASP A 177 -2.15 5.54 -16.68
N ILE A 178 -2.90 4.53 -17.17
CA ILE A 178 -2.56 3.80 -18.40
C ILE A 178 -2.52 4.75 -19.60
N ALA A 179 -3.51 5.63 -19.74
CA ALA A 179 -3.55 6.61 -20.83
C ALA A 179 -2.36 7.59 -20.78
N MET A 180 -2.06 8.13 -19.59
CA MET A 180 -0.92 9.02 -19.35
C MET A 180 0.41 8.33 -19.69
N ARG A 181 0.62 7.10 -19.21
CA ARG A 181 1.87 6.37 -19.42
C ARG A 181 2.09 5.93 -20.86
N LYS A 182 1.01 5.64 -21.59
CA LYS A 182 1.08 5.40 -23.03
C LYS A 182 1.63 6.63 -23.77
N GLN A 183 1.17 7.83 -23.42
CA GLN A 183 1.71 9.08 -23.97
C GLN A 183 3.16 9.32 -23.51
N MET A 184 3.44 9.15 -22.22
CA MET A 184 4.78 9.34 -21.66
C MET A 184 5.82 8.43 -22.33
N ALA A 185 5.46 7.19 -22.67
CA ALA A 185 6.37 6.28 -23.37
C ALA A 185 6.71 6.72 -24.80
N GLN A 186 5.88 7.56 -25.43
CA GLN A 186 6.17 8.15 -26.74
C GLN A 186 7.16 9.31 -26.64
N PHE A 187 7.04 10.15 -25.60
CA PHE A 187 7.87 11.34 -25.42
C PHE A 187 9.15 11.12 -24.62
N ASN A 188 9.14 10.17 -23.68
CA ASN A 188 10.27 9.84 -22.81
C ASN A 188 10.43 8.31 -22.68
N PRO A 189 10.88 7.62 -23.75
CA PRO A 189 11.05 6.17 -23.73
C PRO A 189 12.12 5.71 -22.72
N GLN A 190 13.13 6.56 -22.45
CA GLN A 190 14.22 6.26 -21.51
C GLN A 190 13.71 6.02 -20.09
N TYR A 191 12.59 6.63 -19.71
CA TYR A 191 11.93 6.40 -18.42
C TYR A 191 11.66 4.90 -18.14
N PHE A 192 11.31 4.14 -19.18
CA PHE A 192 10.88 2.73 -19.11
C PHE A 192 11.97 1.73 -19.51
N GLN A 193 13.25 2.15 -19.54
CA GLN A 193 14.38 1.30 -19.93
C GLN A 193 15.34 0.98 -18.77
N PRO A 194 14.86 0.33 -17.67
CA PRO A 194 15.76 -0.18 -16.65
C PRO A 194 16.59 -1.36 -17.19
N THR A 195 17.79 -1.53 -16.64
CA THR A 195 18.66 -2.67 -16.97
C THR A 195 18.03 -3.99 -16.53
N PHE A 196 18.43 -5.10 -17.16
CA PHE A 196 17.93 -6.44 -16.79
C PHE A 196 18.14 -6.75 -15.31
N ALA A 197 19.31 -6.43 -14.75
CA ALA A 197 19.61 -6.64 -13.34
C ALA A 197 18.62 -5.90 -12.41
N VAL A 198 18.27 -4.66 -12.75
CA VAL A 198 17.26 -3.88 -12.00
C VAL A 198 15.89 -4.51 -12.13
N ARG A 199 15.49 -4.96 -13.33
CA ARG A 199 14.21 -5.66 -13.52
C ARG A 199 14.13 -6.91 -12.66
N ALA A 200 15.15 -7.76 -12.76
CA ALA A 200 15.22 -9.02 -12.02
C ALA A 200 15.19 -8.79 -10.49
N SER A 201 15.94 -7.80 -9.99
CA SER A 201 15.96 -7.50 -8.55
C SER A 201 14.59 -7.04 -8.04
N TYR A 202 13.93 -6.12 -8.76
CA TYR A 202 12.61 -5.64 -8.36
C TYR A 202 11.54 -6.73 -8.48
N THR A 203 11.60 -7.57 -9.51
CA THR A 203 10.69 -8.72 -9.63
C THR A 203 10.88 -9.69 -8.46
N ALA A 204 12.12 -10.02 -8.09
CA ALA A 204 12.40 -10.92 -6.96
C ALA A 204 11.87 -10.36 -5.63
N VAL A 205 12.14 -9.08 -5.35
CA VAL A 205 11.65 -8.41 -4.13
C VAL A 205 10.12 -8.33 -4.11
N TYR A 206 9.51 -7.96 -5.24
CA TYR A 206 8.06 -7.80 -5.35
C TYR A 206 7.32 -9.14 -5.17
N VAL A 207 7.78 -10.20 -5.84
CA VAL A 207 7.19 -11.55 -5.70
C VAL A 207 7.45 -12.12 -4.31
N GLY A 208 8.66 -11.95 -3.77
CA GLY A 208 9.01 -12.41 -2.42
C GLY A 208 8.17 -11.73 -1.35
N LEU A 209 7.98 -10.42 -1.45
CA LEU A 209 7.14 -9.66 -0.52
C LEU A 209 5.67 -10.06 -0.63
N ALA A 210 5.14 -10.19 -1.85
CA ALA A 210 3.77 -10.65 -2.06
C ALA A 210 3.54 -12.06 -1.50
N ALA A 211 4.48 -12.99 -1.72
CA ALA A 211 4.41 -14.34 -1.18
C ALA A 211 4.44 -14.36 0.35
N PHE A 212 5.36 -13.59 0.96
CA PHE A 212 5.43 -13.45 2.41
C PHE A 212 4.14 -12.90 3.01
N LEU A 213 3.62 -11.79 2.44
CA LEU A 213 2.39 -11.16 2.89
C LEU A 213 1.18 -12.07 2.73
N ALA A 214 1.07 -12.79 1.61
CA ALA A 214 0.01 -13.77 1.39
C ALA A 214 0.08 -14.90 2.43
N TRP A 215 1.27 -15.43 2.71
CA TRP A 215 1.44 -16.45 3.74
C TRP A 215 1.06 -15.94 5.13
N ALA A 216 1.56 -14.77 5.54
CA ALA A 216 1.28 -14.18 6.85
C ALA A 216 -0.21 -13.86 7.06
N PHE A 217 -0.90 -13.47 5.99
CA PHE A 217 -2.33 -13.14 6.02
C PHE A 217 -3.25 -14.38 5.95
N PHE A 218 -3.02 -15.30 5.00
CA PHE A 218 -3.92 -16.45 4.81
C PHE A 218 -3.65 -17.60 5.78
N VAL A 219 -2.46 -17.67 6.38
CA VAL A 219 -2.08 -18.75 7.30
C VAL A 219 -1.58 -18.20 8.64
N PRO A 220 -2.38 -17.38 9.34
CA PRO A 220 -1.94 -16.62 10.51
C PRO A 220 -1.53 -17.52 11.70
N ALA A 221 -2.11 -18.72 11.81
CA ALA A 221 -1.75 -19.68 12.85
C ALA A 221 -0.34 -20.25 12.68
N GLN A 222 0.08 -20.55 11.44
CA GLN A 222 1.44 -20.99 11.17
C GLN A 222 2.44 -19.86 11.37
N PHE A 223 2.08 -18.65 10.94
CA PHE A 223 2.90 -17.45 11.17
C PHE A 223 3.10 -17.20 12.67
N ALA A 224 2.03 -17.23 13.46
CA ALA A 224 2.11 -17.12 14.91
C ALA A 224 2.95 -18.23 15.54
N GLY A 225 2.76 -19.49 15.12
CA GLY A 225 3.56 -20.61 15.61
C GLY A 225 5.05 -20.45 15.34
N LEU A 226 5.44 -19.99 14.14
CA LEU A 226 6.83 -19.69 13.82
C LEU A 226 7.38 -18.60 14.74
N LEU A 227 6.65 -17.50 14.94
CA LEU A 227 7.10 -16.40 15.78
C LEU A 227 7.23 -16.80 17.25
N ILE A 228 6.30 -17.60 17.77
CA ILE A 228 6.38 -18.14 19.13
C ILE A 228 7.63 -19.02 19.28
N ASN A 229 7.96 -19.86 18.28
CA ASN A 229 9.18 -20.68 18.34
C ASN A 229 10.48 -19.87 18.28
N ILE A 230 10.46 -18.66 17.71
CA ILE A 230 11.64 -17.80 17.58
C ILE A 230 11.79 -16.87 18.79
N PHE A 231 10.68 -16.36 19.35
CA PHE A 231 10.68 -15.27 20.35
C PHE A 231 10.09 -15.64 21.71
N GLY A 232 9.42 -16.80 21.84
CA GLY A 232 8.87 -17.33 23.09
C GLY A 232 9.82 -18.29 23.78
#